data_AF-X0ZEM5-F1
#
_entry.id   AF-X0ZEM5-F1
#
_cell.length_a   1.000
_cell.length_b   1.000
_cell.length_c   1.000
_cell.angle_alpha   90.00
_cell.angle_beta   90.00
_cell.angle_gamma   90.00
#
_symmetry.space_group_name_H-M   'P 1'
#
loop_
_entity.id
_entity.type
_entity.pdbx_description
1 polymer ?
#
loop_
_entity_poly.entity_id
_entity_poly.type
_entity_poly.pdbx_seq_one_letter_code
_entity_poly.pdbx_strand_id
1 'polypeptide(L)'
;MNNINKFKDIHKGKRCFVMGNGYSLNYNNLNLLKDEITIGCNRIGLIYNPTYLCIADSVIYKQHKKQIDRTKSIMFMATNDEYSITNENSKKDMYIVKSRTDKGIIWKGAFWDDNLEYVTWFGKGNNGTVVIDLCIPLAHYMGITEIYLIGVDFTLCRWRGSNREGSVAGYFCDNKPYWQNQPPDGGDK
;
A
#
# COMPACT_ATOMS: atom_id res chain seq x y z
N MET A 1 -6.20 3.86 20.41
CA MET A 1 -5.43 3.68 19.16
C MET A 1 -4.37 2.62 19.39
N ASN A 2 -4.08 1.81 18.38
CA ASN A 2 -3.09 0.76 18.53
C ASN A 2 -1.67 1.34 18.43
N ASN A 3 -0.80 0.98 19.38
CA ASN A 3 0.57 1.47 19.44
C ASN A 3 1.45 0.73 18.40
N ILE A 4 2.13 1.49 17.55
CA ILE A 4 3.05 0.98 16.52
C ILE A 4 4.41 0.51 17.09
N ASN A 5 4.82 0.99 18.27
CA ASN A 5 6.10 0.67 18.90
C ASN A 5 6.36 -0.83 19.10
N LYS A 6 5.28 -1.63 19.18
CA LYS A 6 5.39 -3.09 19.28
C LYS A 6 5.91 -3.78 18.02
N PHE A 7 6.01 -3.07 16.90
CA PHE A 7 6.55 -3.59 15.64
C PHE A 7 8.00 -3.20 15.40
N LYS A 8 8.60 -2.35 16.25
CA LYS A 8 10.01 -1.98 16.08
C LYS A 8 10.90 -3.21 16.22
N ASP A 9 11.76 -3.44 15.24
CA ASP A 9 12.75 -4.54 15.21
C ASP A 9 12.19 -5.97 15.33
N ILE A 10 10.88 -6.21 15.19
CA ILE A 10 10.30 -7.57 15.36
C ILE A 10 10.78 -8.58 14.31
N HIS A 11 11.27 -8.09 13.18
CA HIS A 11 11.78 -8.86 12.04
C HIS A 11 13.26 -8.58 11.80
N LYS A 12 14.01 -8.26 12.85
CA LYS A 12 15.41 -7.88 12.76
C LYS A 12 16.27 -8.90 11.99
N GLY A 13 16.96 -8.41 10.97
CA GLY A 13 17.86 -9.20 10.12
C GLY A 13 17.15 -10.20 9.21
N LYS A 14 15.82 -10.14 9.10
CA LYS A 14 15.04 -10.95 8.14
C LYS A 14 14.99 -10.26 6.78
N ARG A 15 14.47 -11.00 5.81
CA ARG A 15 14.06 -10.48 4.50
C ARG A 15 12.57 -10.31 4.39
N CYS A 16 12.12 -9.46 3.48
CA CYS A 16 10.72 -9.39 3.08
C CYS A 16 10.54 -9.17 1.58
N PHE A 17 9.32 -9.44 1.12
CA PHE A 17 8.87 -9.15 -0.23
C PHE A 17 7.85 -8.01 -0.18
N VAL A 18 8.23 -6.87 -0.75
CA VAL A 18 7.33 -5.72 -0.91
C VAL A 18 6.59 -5.88 -2.23
N MET A 19 5.26 -5.89 -2.15
CA MET A 19 4.37 -6.21 -3.26
C MET A 19 3.65 -4.95 -3.74
N GLY A 20 3.92 -4.58 -5.00
CA GLY A 20 3.16 -3.57 -5.72
C GLY A 20 1.83 -4.09 -6.26
N ASN A 21 1.35 -3.47 -7.34
CA ASN A 21 0.10 -3.83 -8.02
C ASN A 21 0.31 -4.13 -9.52
N GLY A 22 1.57 -4.31 -9.91
CA GLY A 22 2.00 -4.52 -11.29
C GLY A 22 1.42 -5.79 -11.91
N TYR A 23 1.23 -5.74 -13.22
CA TYR A 23 0.75 -6.85 -14.02
C TYR A 23 1.71 -8.05 -14.01
N SER A 24 3.00 -7.82 -13.78
CA SER A 24 4.01 -8.87 -13.66
C SER A 24 3.67 -9.92 -12.59
N LEU A 25 2.86 -9.57 -11.58
CA LEU A 25 2.36 -10.51 -10.57
C LEU A 25 1.58 -11.68 -11.17
N ASN A 26 0.93 -11.51 -12.32
CA ASN A 26 0.18 -12.58 -12.99
C ASN A 26 1.07 -13.73 -13.47
N TYR A 27 2.35 -13.48 -13.68
CA TYR A 27 3.31 -14.48 -14.12
C TYR A 27 4.05 -15.15 -12.96
N ASN A 28 3.79 -14.73 -11.72
CA ASN A 28 4.46 -15.21 -10.53
C ASN A 28 3.57 -16.17 -9.74
N ASN A 29 4.12 -17.31 -9.32
CA ASN A 29 3.44 -18.19 -8.36
C ASN A 29 3.57 -17.60 -6.94
N LEU A 30 2.57 -16.82 -6.50
CA LEU A 30 2.58 -16.16 -5.20
C LEU A 30 2.58 -17.14 -4.01
N ASN A 31 2.24 -18.42 -4.21
CA ASN A 31 2.32 -19.43 -3.15
C ASN A 31 3.76 -19.69 -2.67
N LEU A 32 4.77 -19.28 -3.44
CA LEU A 32 6.17 -19.34 -3.01
C LEU A 32 6.46 -18.39 -1.83
N LEU A 33 5.57 -17.42 -1.57
CA LEU A 33 5.72 -16.42 -0.51
C LEU A 33 4.95 -16.77 0.77
N LYS A 34 4.33 -17.95 0.86
CA LYS A 34 3.44 -18.33 1.97
C LYS A 34 4.12 -18.33 3.35
N ASP A 35 5.43 -18.59 3.37
CA ASP A 35 6.27 -18.65 4.58
C ASP A 35 7.18 -17.41 4.70
N GLU A 36 7.02 -16.42 3.82
CA GLU A 36 7.82 -15.20 3.77
C GLU A 36 7.09 -14.01 4.41
N ILE A 37 7.86 -13.04 4.92
CA ILE A 37 7.31 -11.75 5.33
C ILE A 37 6.94 -10.97 4.08
N THR A 38 5.66 -10.62 3.95
CA THR A 38 5.16 -9.88 2.79
C THR A 38 4.54 -8.56 3.22
N ILE A 39 4.92 -7.48 2.54
CA ILE A 39 4.40 -6.13 2.75
C ILE A 39 3.72 -5.69 1.45
N GLY A 40 2.40 -5.74 1.40
CA GLY A 40 1.63 -5.32 0.23
C GLY A 40 1.17 -3.87 0.32
N CYS A 41 0.93 -3.22 -0.83
CA CYS A 41 0.29 -1.90 -0.87
C CYS A 41 -1.07 -1.88 -1.58
N ASN A 42 -2.03 -1.15 -0.99
CA ASN A 42 -3.33 -0.85 -1.58
C ASN A 42 -4.12 -2.10 -2.04
N ARG A 43 -4.36 -2.23 -3.35
CA ARG A 43 -5.28 -3.22 -3.93
C ARG A 43 -4.70 -4.64 -3.99
N ILE A 44 -3.43 -4.85 -3.64
CA ILE A 44 -2.86 -6.20 -3.55
C ILE A 44 -3.58 -7.06 -2.52
N GLY A 45 -4.12 -6.43 -1.46
CA GLY A 45 -4.94 -7.07 -0.43
C GLY A 45 -6.21 -7.72 -0.97
N LEU A 46 -6.58 -7.48 -2.22
CA LEU A 46 -7.69 -8.16 -2.85
C LEU A 46 -7.32 -9.60 -3.29
N ILE A 47 -6.05 -9.92 -3.67
CA ILE A 47 -5.61 -11.26 -4.25
C ILE A 47 -4.81 -12.02 -3.26
N TYR A 48 -4.13 -11.28 -2.43
CA TYR A 48 -3.12 -11.83 -1.59
C TYR A 48 -3.36 -11.32 -0.19
N ASN A 49 -3.10 -12.19 0.77
CA ASN A 49 -3.11 -11.84 2.18
C ASN A 49 -1.66 -11.60 2.60
N PRO A 50 -1.09 -10.41 2.37
CA PRO A 50 0.26 -10.14 2.83
C PRO A 50 0.31 -10.18 4.36
N THR A 51 1.49 -10.38 4.95
CA THR A 51 1.69 -10.26 6.39
C THR A 51 1.27 -8.87 6.87
N TYR A 52 1.69 -7.85 6.10
CA TYR A 52 1.39 -6.44 6.33
C TYR A 52 0.74 -5.81 5.10
N LEU A 53 -0.32 -5.03 5.30
CA LEU A 53 -0.97 -4.27 4.23
C LEU A 53 -0.87 -2.77 4.48
N CYS A 54 -0.15 -2.08 3.61
CA CYS A 54 0.04 -0.64 3.63
C CYS A 54 -1.02 0.06 2.77
N ILE A 55 -1.80 0.96 3.36
CA ILE A 55 -2.82 1.74 2.67
C ILE A 55 -2.48 3.23 2.78
N ALA A 56 -2.40 3.91 1.64
CA ALA A 56 -2.06 5.32 1.55
C ALA A 56 -3.26 6.24 1.29
N ASP A 57 -4.28 5.68 0.65
CA ASP A 57 -5.40 6.42 0.10
C ASP A 57 -6.67 5.97 0.80
N SER A 58 -7.25 6.87 1.60
CA SER A 58 -8.50 6.61 2.32
C SER A 58 -9.66 6.33 1.35
N VAL A 59 -9.62 6.86 0.12
CA VAL A 59 -10.62 6.56 -0.92
C VAL A 59 -10.51 5.10 -1.35
N ILE A 60 -9.30 4.58 -1.56
CA ILE A 60 -9.09 3.16 -1.91
C ILE A 60 -9.57 2.25 -0.79
N TYR A 61 -9.26 2.58 0.47
CA TYR A 61 -9.77 1.83 1.61
C TYR A 61 -11.29 1.82 1.64
N LYS A 62 -11.94 2.99 1.55
CA LYS A 62 -13.40 3.12 1.59
C LYS A 62 -14.07 2.36 0.44
N GLN A 63 -13.56 2.47 -0.78
CA GLN A 63 -14.08 1.79 -1.96
C GLN A 63 -14.03 0.26 -1.84
N HIS A 64 -13.02 -0.28 -1.16
CA HIS A 64 -12.79 -1.73 -1.06
C HIS A 64 -12.84 -2.25 0.38
N LYS A 65 -13.47 -1.53 1.29
CA LYS A 65 -13.42 -1.79 2.73
C LYS A 65 -13.81 -3.22 3.08
N LYS A 66 -14.93 -3.72 2.52
CA LYS A 66 -15.41 -5.08 2.79
C LYS A 66 -14.37 -6.15 2.41
N GLN A 67 -13.71 -6.00 1.27
CA GLN A 67 -12.71 -6.96 0.79
C GLN A 67 -11.41 -6.83 1.58
N ILE A 68 -10.94 -5.59 1.80
CA ILE A 68 -9.72 -5.30 2.55
C ILE A 68 -9.86 -5.77 4.01
N ASP A 69 -11.02 -5.58 4.64
CA ASP A 69 -11.26 -6.01 6.03
C ASP A 69 -11.24 -7.54 6.19
N ARG A 70 -11.61 -8.29 5.14
CA ARG A 70 -11.56 -9.77 5.12
C ARG A 70 -10.14 -10.33 5.08
N THR A 71 -9.14 -9.50 4.75
CA THR A 71 -7.74 -9.96 4.75
C THR A 71 -7.31 -10.39 6.16
N LYS A 72 -6.30 -11.26 6.26
CA LYS A 72 -5.67 -11.59 7.56
C LYS A 72 -4.52 -10.66 7.92
N SER A 73 -4.24 -9.68 7.07
CA SER A 73 -3.10 -8.78 7.19
C SER A 73 -3.22 -7.83 8.37
N ILE A 74 -2.09 -7.54 9.02
CA ILE A 74 -1.96 -6.38 9.89
C ILE A 74 -1.85 -5.14 9.01
N MET A 75 -2.72 -4.16 9.20
CA MET A 75 -2.83 -3.02 8.30
C MET A 75 -2.14 -1.78 8.87
N PHE A 76 -1.37 -1.10 8.02
CA PHE A 76 -0.80 0.22 8.31
C PHE A 76 -1.39 1.23 7.34
N MET A 77 -2.05 2.26 7.85
CA MET A 77 -2.64 3.31 7.03
C MET A 77 -1.91 4.64 7.23
N ALA A 78 -1.35 5.19 6.16
CA ALA A 78 -0.75 6.51 6.17
C ALA A 78 -1.84 7.58 5.93
N THR A 79 -2.17 8.38 6.93
CA THR A 79 -3.24 9.38 6.84
C THR A 79 -3.15 10.39 7.99
N ASN A 80 -3.67 11.60 7.76
CA ASN A 80 -3.94 12.59 8.80
C ASN A 80 -5.43 12.69 9.15
N ASP A 81 -6.30 12.04 8.37
CA ASP A 81 -7.75 12.07 8.53
C ASP A 81 -8.22 10.91 9.43
N GLU A 82 -7.65 10.85 10.63
CA GLU A 82 -7.86 9.75 11.57
C GLU A 82 -9.34 9.62 11.98
N TYR A 83 -10.01 10.75 12.17
CA TYR A 83 -11.40 10.82 12.60
C TYR A 83 -12.37 10.13 11.63
N SER A 84 -12.23 10.39 10.33
CA SER A 84 -13.09 9.81 9.29
C SER A 84 -12.91 8.31 9.14
N ILE A 85 -11.78 7.77 9.60
CA ILE A 85 -11.46 6.35 9.52
C ILE A 85 -11.93 5.60 10.78
N THR A 86 -11.79 6.21 11.96
CA THR A 86 -12.20 5.60 13.24
C THR A 86 -13.72 5.52 13.40
N ASN A 87 -14.46 6.45 12.80
CA ASN A 87 -15.94 6.44 12.85
C ASN A 87 -16.58 5.36 11.97
N GLU A 88 -15.83 4.70 11.09
CA GLU A 88 -16.36 3.75 10.10
C GLU A 88 -16.26 2.25 10.51
N ASN A 89 -16.18 1.90 11.81
CA ASN A 89 -15.86 0.53 12.26
C ASN A 89 -14.59 0.02 11.58
N SER A 90 -13.45 0.67 11.88
CA SER A 90 -12.15 0.28 11.36
C SER A 90 -11.76 -1.15 11.74
N LYS A 91 -10.99 -1.83 10.87
CA LYS A 91 -10.39 -3.13 11.16
C LYS A 91 -9.62 -3.10 12.48
N LYS A 92 -9.83 -4.13 13.33
CA LYS A 92 -9.21 -4.23 14.67
C LYS A 92 -7.67 -4.14 14.63
N ASP A 93 -7.06 -4.75 13.62
CA ASP A 93 -5.59 -4.79 13.43
C ASP A 93 -5.10 -3.71 12.46
N MET A 94 -5.67 -2.51 12.55
CA MET A 94 -5.22 -1.35 11.80
C MET A 94 -4.43 -0.39 12.69
N TYR A 95 -3.35 0.16 12.13
CA TYR A 95 -2.41 1.09 12.76
C TYR A 95 -2.30 2.32 11.87
N ILE A 96 -2.45 3.50 12.46
CA ILE A 96 -2.32 4.76 11.74
C ILE A 96 -0.87 5.23 11.82
N VAL A 97 -0.32 5.62 10.67
CA VAL A 97 0.96 6.32 10.55
C VAL A 97 0.67 7.72 10.04
N LYS A 98 1.14 8.76 10.74
CA LYS A 98 0.84 10.14 10.35
C LYS A 98 1.55 10.46 9.05
N SER A 99 0.94 11.26 8.21
CA SER A 99 1.49 11.61 6.90
C SER A 99 1.90 13.08 6.88
N ARG A 100 3.12 13.41 6.48
CA ARG A 100 3.52 14.80 6.23
C ARG A 100 3.43 15.09 4.74
N THR A 101 2.69 16.14 4.39
CA THR A 101 2.72 16.73 3.05
C THR A 101 3.45 18.06 3.15
N ASP A 102 4.69 18.11 2.68
CA ASP A 102 5.46 19.34 2.69
C ASP A 102 4.93 20.27 1.60
N LYS A 103 3.84 21.00 1.90
CA LYS A 103 3.23 21.98 1.00
C LYS A 103 4.09 23.23 0.76
N GLY A 104 5.31 23.30 1.29
CA GLY A 104 6.14 24.51 1.23
C GLY A 104 7.65 24.33 1.31
N ILE A 105 8.18 23.10 1.34
CA ILE A 105 9.63 22.89 1.44
C ILE A 105 10.11 22.28 0.12
N ILE A 106 10.82 23.09 -0.66
CA ILE A 106 11.73 22.64 -1.73
C ILE A 106 12.55 21.51 -1.13
N TRP A 107 12.44 20.29 -1.66
CA TRP A 107 13.25 19.09 -1.38
C TRP A 107 14.53 19.39 -0.58
N LYS A 108 14.42 19.51 0.76
CA LYS A 108 15.57 19.73 1.65
C LYS A 108 16.11 18.40 2.19
N GLY A 109 15.81 17.32 1.48
CA GLY A 109 16.10 15.96 1.90
C GLY A 109 14.82 15.24 2.26
N ALA A 110 14.75 13.98 1.84
CA ALA A 110 13.75 13.06 2.32
C ALA A 110 13.85 12.92 3.84
N PHE A 111 12.80 13.31 4.58
CA PHE A 111 12.74 13.01 6.01
C PHE A 111 12.39 11.53 6.17
N TRP A 112 13.43 10.75 6.45
CA TRP A 112 13.33 9.39 6.94
C TRP A 112 13.15 9.43 8.46
N ASP A 113 12.11 8.78 8.97
CA ASP A 113 11.81 8.73 10.40
C ASP A 113 12.03 7.30 10.92
N ASP A 114 13.13 7.10 11.65
CA ASP A 114 13.50 5.81 12.25
C ASP A 114 12.51 5.31 13.32
N ASN A 115 11.59 6.17 13.76
CA ASN A 115 10.52 5.80 14.68
C ASN A 115 9.18 5.59 13.98
N LEU A 116 9.10 5.83 12.67
CA LEU A 116 7.90 5.70 11.85
C LEU A 116 6.69 6.44 12.48
N GLU A 117 6.95 7.55 13.15
CA GLU A 117 5.88 8.42 13.65
C GLU A 117 5.22 9.13 12.46
N TYR A 118 6.04 9.47 11.46
CA TYR A 118 5.62 10.09 10.21
C TYR A 118 6.14 9.36 8.98
N VAL A 119 5.32 9.35 7.93
CA VAL A 119 5.78 9.11 6.56
C VAL A 119 5.74 10.39 5.74
N THR A 120 6.68 10.53 4.82
CA THR A 120 6.79 11.69 3.93
C THR A 120 6.35 11.29 2.53
N TRP A 121 5.34 11.97 1.97
CA TRP A 121 4.94 11.73 0.57
C TRP A 121 5.94 12.35 -0.39
N PHE A 122 6.67 11.51 -1.13
CA PHE A 122 7.69 11.94 -2.08
C PHE A 122 7.06 12.42 -3.39
N GLY A 123 6.55 13.65 -3.41
CA GLY A 123 6.08 14.25 -4.66
C GLY A 123 5.41 15.61 -4.51
N LYS A 124 5.69 16.53 -5.45
CA LYS A 124 4.94 17.79 -5.57
C LYS A 124 3.49 17.45 -5.91
N GLY A 125 2.55 17.83 -5.03
CA GLY A 125 1.10 17.63 -5.26
C GLY A 125 0.57 16.22 -4.99
N ASN A 126 1.07 15.51 -3.95
CA ASN A 126 0.61 14.18 -3.54
C ASN A 126 0.92 13.03 -4.52
N ASN A 127 1.98 13.15 -5.33
CA ASN A 127 2.41 12.10 -6.28
C ASN A 127 3.37 11.07 -5.67
N GLY A 128 3.29 10.85 -4.36
CA GLY A 128 4.14 9.88 -3.68
C GLY A 128 3.76 8.43 -4.00
N THR A 129 4.62 7.48 -3.63
CA THR A 129 4.38 6.05 -3.91
C THR A 129 4.28 5.28 -2.61
N VAL A 130 3.27 4.41 -2.46
CA VAL A 130 3.09 3.66 -1.20
C VAL A 130 4.29 2.76 -0.91
N VAL A 131 4.95 2.25 -1.96
CA VAL A 131 6.12 1.38 -1.84
C VAL A 131 7.28 2.12 -1.18
N ILE A 132 7.67 3.29 -1.69
CA ILE A 132 8.82 4.06 -1.19
C ILE A 132 8.45 4.80 0.10
N ASP A 133 7.23 5.32 0.18
CA ASP A 133 6.85 6.29 1.19
C ASP A 133 6.33 5.60 2.47
N LEU A 134 5.86 4.34 2.38
CA LEU A 134 5.30 3.60 3.51
C LEU A 134 5.84 2.16 3.64
N CYS A 135 5.86 1.35 2.58
CA CYS A 135 6.25 -0.06 2.69
C CYS A 135 7.72 -0.24 3.08
N ILE A 136 8.63 0.48 2.41
CA ILE A 136 10.07 0.40 2.67
C ILE A 136 10.43 0.99 4.06
N PRO A 137 9.91 2.17 4.46
CA PRO A 137 10.06 2.69 5.82
C PRO A 137 9.51 1.72 6.89
N LEU A 138 8.36 1.09 6.64
CA LEU A 138 7.80 0.09 7.54
C LEU A 138 8.72 -1.13 7.67
N ALA A 139 9.25 -1.64 6.57
CA ALA A 139 10.18 -2.78 6.58
C ALA A 139 11.41 -2.47 7.44
N HIS A 140 12.01 -1.30 7.21
CA HIS A 140 13.17 -0.85 7.98
C HIS A 140 12.86 -0.66 9.46
N TYR A 141 11.74 -0.04 9.80
CA TYR A 141 11.29 0.12 11.19
C TYR A 141 11.14 -1.23 11.91
N MET A 142 10.69 -2.26 11.19
CA MET A 142 10.60 -3.64 11.68
C MET A 142 11.96 -4.36 11.74
N GLY A 143 13.06 -3.71 11.37
CA GLY A 143 14.42 -4.26 11.42
C GLY A 143 14.79 -5.14 10.22
N ILE A 144 13.99 -5.16 9.15
CA ILE A 144 14.26 -5.96 7.94
C ILE A 144 15.42 -5.35 7.17
N THR A 145 16.37 -6.18 6.74
CA THR A 145 17.60 -5.74 6.06
C THR A 145 17.65 -6.11 4.59
N GLU A 146 16.86 -7.09 4.15
CA GLU A 146 16.78 -7.53 2.76
C GLU A 146 15.36 -7.32 2.22
N ILE A 147 15.22 -6.53 1.16
CA ILE A 147 13.92 -6.18 0.58
C ILE A 147 13.91 -6.56 -0.89
N TYR A 148 12.96 -7.43 -1.26
CA TYR A 148 12.72 -7.84 -2.64
C TYR A 148 11.45 -7.15 -3.15
N LEU A 149 11.52 -6.52 -4.31
CA LEU A 149 10.38 -5.85 -4.93
C LEU A 149 9.73 -6.78 -5.97
N ILE A 150 8.42 -6.98 -5.87
CA ILE A 150 7.64 -7.73 -6.86
C ILE A 150 6.36 -6.99 -7.23
N GLY A 151 5.95 -7.07 -8.50
CA GLY A 151 4.80 -6.31 -8.98
C GLY A 151 5.01 -4.79 -8.94
N VAL A 152 6.24 -4.32 -9.05
CA VAL A 152 6.60 -2.89 -9.04
C VAL A 152 7.05 -2.49 -10.44
N ASP A 153 6.13 -2.65 -11.41
CA ASP A 153 6.47 -2.64 -12.84
C ASP A 153 6.74 -1.24 -13.41
N PHE A 154 6.26 -0.19 -12.74
CA PHE A 154 6.25 1.19 -13.24
C PHE A 154 5.61 1.36 -14.62
N THR A 155 4.79 0.39 -15.07
CA THR A 155 4.05 0.47 -16.32
C THR A 155 2.84 1.39 -16.16
N LEU A 156 2.92 2.58 -16.75
CA LEU A 156 1.77 3.47 -16.92
C LEU A 156 1.04 3.07 -18.19
N CYS A 157 -0.22 2.62 -18.07
CA CYS A 157 -1.07 2.57 -19.25
C CYS A 157 -1.74 3.92 -19.46
N ARG A 158 -1.58 4.47 -20.67
CA ARG A 158 -2.41 5.57 -21.14
C ARG A 158 -3.86 5.11 -21.09
N TRP A 159 -4.71 5.85 -20.38
CA TRP A 159 -6.15 5.71 -20.52
C TRP A 159 -6.51 6.02 -21.99
N ARG A 160 -7.01 5.02 -22.74
CA ARG A 160 -7.49 5.23 -24.11
C ARG A 160 -8.77 6.05 -24.06
N GLY A 161 -8.63 7.37 -24.07
CA GLY A 161 -9.73 8.31 -24.18
C GLY A 161 -9.41 9.77 -23.83
N SER A 162 -8.26 10.07 -23.22
CA SER A 162 -7.90 11.45 -22.89
C SER A 162 -6.88 12.01 -23.88
N ASN A 163 -7.36 12.74 -24.88
CA ASN A 163 -6.54 13.58 -25.77
C ASN A 163 -5.93 14.81 -25.06
N ARG A 164 -5.72 14.76 -23.74
CA ARG A 164 -5.06 15.84 -22.99
C ARG A 164 -3.68 15.38 -22.55
N GLU A 165 -2.65 15.95 -23.15
CA GLU A 165 -1.30 15.93 -22.58
C GLU A 165 -1.38 16.34 -21.10
N GLY A 166 -0.98 15.43 -20.19
CA GLY A 166 -0.99 15.67 -18.75
C GLY A 166 -2.12 15.03 -17.93
N SER A 167 -2.90 14.09 -18.46
CA SER A 167 -4.02 13.46 -17.72
C SER A 167 -3.63 12.18 -16.95
N VAL A 168 -3.70 12.29 -15.62
CA VAL A 168 -3.75 11.31 -14.50
C VAL A 168 -3.21 9.89 -14.76
N ALA A 169 -2.12 9.56 -14.08
CA ALA A 169 -1.52 8.22 -13.99
C ALA A 169 -2.48 7.21 -13.35
N GLY A 170 -3.30 6.55 -14.16
CA GLY A 170 -4.02 5.34 -13.76
C GLY A 170 -3.07 4.15 -13.77
N TYR A 171 -2.81 3.55 -12.60
CA TYR A 171 -2.00 2.34 -12.41
C TYR A 171 -2.58 1.04 -13.04
N PHE A 172 -3.51 1.16 -14.00
CA PHE A 172 -4.30 0.03 -14.48
C PHE A 172 -4.26 -0.02 -16.01
N CYS A 173 -3.59 -1.04 -16.53
CA CYS A 173 -3.60 -1.41 -17.93
C CYS A 173 -4.83 -2.24 -18.28
N ASP A 174 -5.49 -1.90 -19.39
CA ASP A 174 -6.39 -2.80 -20.11
C ASP A 174 -5.56 -3.90 -20.79
N ASN A 175 -5.17 -4.87 -19.97
CA ASN A 175 -5.37 -6.30 -20.19
C ASN A 175 -5.62 -6.87 -18.79
N LYS A 176 -6.81 -6.51 -18.28
CA LYS A 176 -7.44 -6.77 -16.98
C LYS A 176 -6.53 -7.39 -15.90
N PRO A 177 -6.22 -6.67 -14.81
CA PRO A 177 -5.82 -7.31 -13.55
C PRO A 177 -6.86 -8.36 -13.15
N TYR A 178 -6.47 -9.44 -12.47
CA TYR A 178 -7.37 -10.50 -11.98
C TYR A 178 -8.64 -9.96 -11.28
N TRP A 179 -8.55 -8.75 -10.69
CA TRP A 179 -9.63 -7.98 -10.08
C TRP A 179 -10.81 -7.61 -10.94
N GLN A 180 -10.60 -7.44 -12.24
CA GLN A 180 -11.66 -7.09 -13.17
C GLN A 180 -12.32 -8.33 -13.80
N ASN A 181 -11.89 -9.54 -13.41
CA ASN A 181 -12.49 -10.81 -13.82
C ASN A 181 -13.32 -11.48 -12.70
N GLN A 182 -13.36 -10.89 -11.50
CA GLN A 182 -14.35 -11.29 -10.49
C GLN A 182 -15.65 -10.54 -10.79
N PRO A 183 -16.81 -11.23 -10.95
CA PRO A 183 -18.07 -10.54 -11.16
C PRO A 183 -18.34 -9.56 -10.01
N PRO A 184 -18.86 -8.35 -10.29
CA PRO A 184 -19.29 -7.43 -9.25
C PRO A 184 -20.51 -8.05 -8.59
N ASP A 185 -20.27 -8.76 -7.50
CA ASP A 185 -21.26 -9.38 -6.64
C ASP A 185 -22.15 -10.43 -7.33
N GLY A 186 -22.52 -11.45 -6.56
CA GLY A 186 -23.67 -12.26 -6.90
C GLY A 186 -24.86 -11.33 -7.00
N GLY A 187 -25.34 -11.12 -8.22
CA GLY A 187 -26.73 -10.78 -8.42
C GLY A 187 -27.53 -11.96 -7.88
N ASP A 188 -28.13 -11.76 -6.71
CA ASP A 188 -29.25 -12.57 -6.27
C ASP A 188 -30.24 -12.63 -7.44
N LYS A 189 -30.44 -13.83 -7.98
CA LYS A 189 -31.64 -14.21 -8.72
C LYS A 189 -32.71 -14.60 -7.72
#